data_AF-A0A1V3MTI8-F1
#
_entry.id   AF-A0A1V3MTI8-F1
#
_cell.length_a   1.000
_cell.length_b   1.000
_cell.length_c   1.000
_cell.angle_alpha   90.00
_cell.angle_beta   90.00
_cell.angle_gamma   90.00
#
_symmetry.space_group_name_H-M   'P 1'
#
loop_
_entity.id
_entity.type
_entity.pdbx_description
1 polymer ?
#
loop_
_entity_poly.entity_id
_entity_poly.type
_entity_poly.pdbx_seq_one_letter_code
_entity_poly.pdbx_strand_id
1 'polypeptide(L)' 'MINIQLGDSFSFGWVIIGFALIMALGIYIAYRKQQVIKIKYVIAVIIMLIVGIKWLFEN' A
#
# COMPACT_ATOMS: atom_id res chain seq x y z
N MET A 1 -2.37 25.81 -13.58
CA MET A 1 -2.13 24.73 -12.60
C MET A 1 -3.34 23.82 -12.59
N ILE A 2 -3.19 22.58 -13.02
CA ILE A 2 -4.28 21.59 -12.99
C ILE A 2 -4.25 20.94 -11.61
N ASN A 3 -5.25 21.22 -10.79
CA ASN A 3 -5.40 20.62 -9.46
C ASN A 3 -5.99 19.21 -9.66
N ILE A 4 -5.12 18.20 -9.65
CA ILE A 4 -5.55 16.80 -9.72
C ILE A 4 -6.06 16.44 -8.32
N GLN A 5 -7.36 16.67 -8.10
CA GLN A 5 -8.03 16.21 -6.90
C GLN A 5 -8.20 14.69 -7.01
N LEU A 6 -7.42 13.96 -6.23
CA LEU A 6 -7.71 12.57 -5.91
C LEU A 6 -9.03 12.63 -5.13
N GLY A 7 -10.15 12.27 -5.78
CA GLY A 7 -11.51 12.39 -5.23
C GLY A 7 -11.61 11.83 -3.80
N ASP A 8 -12.61 12.28 -3.03
CA ASP A 8 -12.77 12.07 -1.58
C ASP A 8 -11.53 11.51 -0.87
N SER A 9 -10.78 12.38 -0.21
CA SER A 9 -9.51 12.04 0.45
C SER A 9 -9.60 10.82 1.37
N PHE A 10 -10.78 10.57 1.94
CA PHE A 10 -11.08 9.38 2.71
C PHE A 10 -10.96 8.10 1.88
N SER A 11 -11.57 8.04 0.69
CA SER A 11 -11.48 6.88 -0.22
C SER A 11 -10.05 6.60 -0.66
N PHE A 12 -9.22 7.62 -0.87
CA PHE A 12 -7.84 7.42 -1.34
C PHE A 12 -6.97 6.68 -0.31
N GLY A 13 -7.01 7.06 0.97
CA GLY A 13 -6.26 6.39 2.02
C GLY A 13 -6.67 4.92 2.18
N TRP A 14 -7.98 4.64 2.15
CA TRP A 14 -8.51 3.27 2.18
C TRP A 14 -8.10 2.43 0.98
N VAL A 15 -8.06 3.01 -0.23
CA VAL A 15 -7.61 2.32 -1.45
C VAL A 15 -6.14 1.92 -1.34
N ILE A 16 -5.27 2.80 -0.84
CA ILE A 16 -3.84 2.49 -0.64
C ILE A 16 -3.68 1.33 0.34
N ILE A 17 -4.40 1.36 1.48
CA ILE A 17 -4.36 0.29 2.47
C ILE A 17 -4.85 -1.03 1.85
N GLY A 18 -5.93 -1.00 1.07
CA GLY A 18 -6.43 -2.17 0.35
C GLY A 18 -5.39 -2.80 -0.56
N PHE A 19 -4.70 -1.99 -1.38
CA PHE A 19 -3.61 -2.49 -2.23
C PHE A 19 -2.43 -3.05 -1.44
N ALA A 20 -2.06 -2.39 -0.33
CA ALA A 20 -0.97 -2.85 0.51
C ALA A 20 -1.29 -4.21 1.16
N LEU A 21 -2.54 -4.44 1.58
CA LEU A 21 -2.98 -5.73 2.12
C LEU A 21 -2.96 -6.85 1.07
N ILE A 22 -3.42 -6.57 -0.16
CA ILE A 22 -3.36 -7.54 -1.27
C ILE A 22 -1.91 -7.90 -1.59
N MET A 23 -1.02 -6.92 -1.63
CA MET A 23 0.41 -7.17 -1.85
C MET A 23 1.05 -7.94 -0.69
N ALA A 24 0.70 -7.64 0.55
CA ALA A 24 1.18 -8.38 1.71
C ALA A 24 0.76 -9.87 1.65
N LEU A 25 -0.48 -10.16 1.25
CA LEU A 25 -0.96 -11.51 0.98
C LEU A 25 -0.17 -12.19 -0.15
N GLY A 26 0.09 -11.48 -1.25
CA GLY A 26 0.92 -11.98 -2.34
C GLY A 26 2.34 -12.34 -1.89
N ILE A 27 2.95 -11.50 -1.05
CA ILE A 27 4.26 -11.76 -0.46
C ILE A 27 4.22 -12.99 0.44
N TYR A 28 3.19 -13.12 1.28
CA TYR A 28 3.03 -14.29 2.16
C TYR A 28 2.92 -15.60 1.37
N ILE A 29 2.08 -15.63 0.32
CA ILE A 29 1.90 -16.81 -0.54
C ILE A 29 3.20 -17.15 -1.27
N ALA A 30 3.91 -16.15 -1.78
CA ALA A 30 5.19 -16.34 -2.44
C ALA A 30 6.26 -16.89 -1.48
N TYR A 31 6.28 -16.41 -0.22
CA TYR A 31 7.17 -16.93 0.82
C TYR A 31 6.88 -18.42 1.11
N ARG A 32 5.59 -18.79 1.17
CA ARG A 32 5.14 -20.20 1.31
C ARG A 32 5.56 -21.08 0.14
N LYS A 33 5.65 -20.52 -1.07
CA LYS A 33 6.09 -21.21 -2.29
C LYS A 33 7.60 -21.13 -2.52
N GLN A 34 8.39 -20.67 -1.53
CA GLN A 34 9.85 -20.50 -1.62
C GLN A 34 10.31 -19.62 -2.80
N GLN A 35 9.44 -18.71 -3.26
CA GLN A 35 9.81 -17.74 -4.27
C GLN A 35 10.65 -16.63 -3.64
N VAL A 36 11.78 -16.32 -4.26
CA VAL A 36 12.70 -15.29 -3.75
C VAL A 36 12.12 -13.91 -4.02
N ILE A 37 11.42 -13.35 -3.02
CA ILE A 37 11.00 -11.95 -3.06
C ILE A 37 12.15 -11.06 -2.61
N LYS A 38 12.52 -10.10 -3.46
CA LYS A 38 13.53 -9.10 -3.12
C LYS A 38 13.02 -8.21 -1.99
N ILE A 39 13.87 -7.95 -0.99
CA ILE A 39 13.55 -7.12 0.20
C ILE A 39 12.95 -5.76 -0.17
N LYS A 40 13.34 -5.19 -1.32
CA LYS A 40 12.80 -3.92 -1.85
C LYS A 40 11.27 -3.92 -2.02
N TYR A 41 10.66 -5.06 -2.35
CA TYR A 41 9.21 -5.17 -2.49
C TYR A 41 8.52 -5.18 -1.12
N VAL A 42 9.12 -5.84 -0.13
CA VAL A 42 8.62 -5.84 1.25
C VAL A 42 8.66 -4.41 1.81
N ILE A 43 9.78 -3.71 1.61
CA ILE A 43 9.94 -2.31 2.04
C ILE A 43 8.92 -1.40 1.35
N ALA A 44 8.67 -1.59 0.05
CA ALA A 44 7.66 -0.80 -0.67
C ALA A 44 6.25 -0.97 -0.09
N VAL A 45 5.86 -2.19 0.28
CA VAL A 45 4.55 -2.46 0.92
C VAL A 45 4.45 -1.81 2.29
N ILE A 46 5.52 -1.83 3.09
CA ILE A 46 5.57 -1.14 4.39
C ILE A 46 5.40 0.37 4.20
N ILE A 47 6.11 0.98 3.25
CA ILE A 47 5.99 2.41 2.96
C ILE A 47 4.57 2.76 2.52
N MET A 48 3.96 1.96 1.64
CA MET A 48 2.57 2.17 1.21
C MET A 48 1.58 2.11 2.39
N LEU A 49 1.75 1.18 3.33
CA LEU A 49 0.94 1.11 4.54
C LEU A 49 1.09 2.38 5.39
N ILE A 50 2.31 2.84 5.63
CA ILE A 50 2.57 4.06 6.42
C ILE A 50 1.94 5.28 5.74
N VAL A 51 2.10 5.42 4.42
CA VAL A 51 1.51 6.53 3.66
C VAL A 51 -0.01 6.49 3.70
N GLY A 52 -0.62 5.32 3.51
CA GLY A 52 -2.07 5.16 3.56
C GLY A 52 -2.66 5.47 4.94
N ILE A 53 -2.00 5.01 6.01
CA ILE A 53 -2.39 5.33 7.39
C ILE A 53 -2.23 6.83 7.66
N LYS A 54 -1.07 7.40 7.35
CA LYS A 54 -0.80 8.82 7.58
C LYS A 54 -1.83 9.71 6.88
N TRP A 55 -2.17 9.38 5.63
CA TRP A 55 -3.19 10.08 4.86
C TRP A 55 -4.58 10.02 5.51
N LEU A 56 -4.94 8.88 6.12
CA LEU A 56 -6.20 8.71 6.86
C LEU A 56 -6.27 9.49 8.18
N PHE A 57 -5.12 9.87 8.74
CA PHE A 57 -5.05 10.65 9.98
C PHE A 57 -4.90 12.15 9.74
N GLU A 58 -4.35 12.57 8.59
CA GLU A 58 -4.17 13.99 8.24
C GLU A 58 -5.41 14.62 7.59
N ASN A 59 -6.32 13.83 7.04
CA ASN A 59 -7.58 14.27 6.42
C ASN A 59 -8.81 13.67 7.11
#